data_AF-W5TR79-F1
#
_entry.id   AF-W5TR79-F1
#
_cell.length_a   1.000
_cell.length_b   1.000
_cell.length_c   1.000
_cell.angle_alpha   90.00
_cell.angle_beta   90.00
_cell.angle_gamma   90.00
#
_symmetry.space_group_name_H-M   'P 1'
#
loop_
_entity.id
_entity.type
_entity.pdbx_description
1 polymer ?
#
loop_
_entity_poly.entity_id
_entity_poly.type
_entity_poly.pdbx_seq_one_letter_code
_entity_poly.pdbx_strand_id
1 'polypeptide(L)'
;MISLPIPMVQALQPVTILVTAPWVSGVIARVESRLQGRRGTRVLQPYYDLAKFFGKESLAPRGASWVFLLAPVAAMACYLLVPLLIPVLTTYPLPLGYIGDILGGGFVLALASFVIAVAAAETGSPYAQMGASRSKTFAAITEPVVLFVVFTVALVTGTDLPYALGETVRSSAEQIVRPAHLLAAVAFFMVILYETGRIPVETHTGTNEFGMIEEARGFEWSGPLLAMLRWGSAMKQMVLFTILLNVFIAPWGMAVSADAGRVGVAIVALPLKCVLLGVVIAVIDDSFAKLRLFKITEFVAAAFLLVVLAVFTLYFGGG
;
A
#
# COMPACT_ATOMS: atom_id res chain seq x y z
N MET A 1 -33.97 -8.82 -3.93
CA MET A 1 -32.55 -8.46 -3.77
C MET A 1 -31.73 -9.64 -4.25
N ILE A 2 -30.80 -9.45 -5.19
CA ILE A 2 -29.98 -10.55 -5.73
C ILE A 2 -28.82 -10.75 -4.76
N SER A 3 -28.79 -11.87 -4.04
CA SER A 3 -27.68 -12.25 -3.17
C SER A 3 -26.57 -12.89 -4.00
N LEU A 4 -25.34 -12.40 -3.85
CA LEU A 4 -24.17 -12.94 -4.52
C LEU A 4 -23.62 -14.14 -3.72
N PRO A 5 -23.17 -15.22 -4.38
CA PRO A 5 -22.49 -16.32 -3.69
C PRO A 5 -21.19 -15.83 -3.03
N ILE A 6 -20.91 -16.33 -1.82
CA ILE A 6 -19.75 -15.93 -0.99
C ILE A 6 -18.41 -16.03 -1.75
N PRO A 7 -18.12 -17.12 -2.51
CA PRO A 7 -16.88 -17.21 -3.29
C PRO A 7 -16.74 -16.09 -4.33
N MET A 8 -17.86 -15.59 -4.87
CA MET A 8 -17.83 -14.50 -5.83
C MET A 8 -17.51 -13.17 -5.15
N VAL A 9 -18.09 -12.90 -3.96
CA VAL A 9 -17.74 -11.71 -3.18
C VAL A 9 -16.27 -11.73 -2.75
N GLN A 10 -15.74 -12.91 -2.42
CA GLN A 10 -14.32 -13.11 -2.12
C GLN A 10 -13.43 -12.79 -3.33
N ALA A 11 -13.79 -13.27 -4.53
CA ALA A 11 -13.04 -12.98 -5.75
C ALA A 11 -13.12 -11.49 -6.15
N LEU A 12 -14.24 -10.82 -5.84
CA LEU A 12 -14.40 -9.39 -6.13
C LEU A 12 -13.45 -8.49 -5.34
N GLN A 13 -12.96 -8.92 -4.16
CA GLN A 13 -12.01 -8.12 -3.37
C GLN A 13 -10.69 -7.83 -4.11
N PRO A 14 -9.88 -8.84 -4.52
CA PRO A 14 -8.67 -8.61 -5.28
C PRO A 14 -8.95 -8.05 -6.67
N VAL A 15 -10.05 -8.44 -7.32
CA VAL A 15 -10.43 -7.89 -8.65
C VAL A 15 -10.69 -6.40 -8.58
N THR A 16 -11.35 -5.91 -7.52
CA THR A 16 -11.59 -4.48 -7.34
C THR A 16 -10.27 -3.74 -7.19
N ILE A 17 -9.35 -4.23 -6.35
CA ILE A 17 -8.02 -3.60 -6.19
C ILE A 17 -7.24 -3.64 -7.50
N LEU A 18 -7.17 -4.79 -8.15
CA LEU A 18 -6.48 -5.00 -9.42
C LEU A 18 -6.96 -4.00 -10.49
N VAL A 19 -8.28 -3.85 -10.64
CA VAL A 19 -8.87 -2.99 -11.67
C VAL A 19 -8.77 -1.53 -11.27
N THR A 20 -9.10 -1.13 -10.04
CA THR A 20 -9.22 0.29 -9.65
C THR A 20 -7.90 0.94 -9.24
N ALA A 21 -6.87 0.17 -8.88
CA ALA A 21 -5.59 0.72 -8.43
C ALA A 21 -4.94 1.68 -9.44
N PRO A 22 -4.80 1.34 -10.74
CA PRO A 22 -4.24 2.28 -11.73
C PRO A 22 -5.09 3.54 -11.92
N TRP A 23 -6.42 3.44 -11.76
CA TRP A 23 -7.31 4.61 -11.82
C TRP A 23 -7.03 5.58 -10.69
N VAL A 24 -6.92 5.09 -9.44
CA VAL A 24 -6.61 5.93 -8.28
C VAL A 24 -5.26 6.62 -8.47
N SER A 25 -4.22 5.89 -8.88
CA SER A 25 -2.90 6.49 -9.18
C SER A 25 -2.99 7.56 -10.28
N GLY A 26 -3.82 7.34 -11.31
CA GLY A 26 -4.05 8.32 -12.38
C GLY A 26 -4.79 9.58 -11.93
N VAL A 27 -5.75 9.46 -11.01
CA VAL A 27 -6.42 10.61 -10.38
C VAL A 27 -5.42 11.41 -9.54
N ILE A 28 -4.59 10.74 -8.73
CA ILE A 28 -3.59 11.38 -7.88
C ILE A 28 -2.58 12.17 -8.74
N ALA A 29 -2.05 11.56 -9.80
CA ALA A 29 -1.16 12.25 -10.74
C ALA A 29 -1.82 13.45 -11.42
N ARG A 30 -3.13 13.37 -11.71
CA ARG A 30 -3.90 14.51 -12.23
C ARG A 30 -4.01 15.62 -11.20
N VAL A 31 -4.29 15.29 -9.93
CA VAL A 31 -4.39 16.29 -8.84
C VAL A 31 -3.06 17.01 -8.65
N GLU A 32 -1.95 16.27 -8.51
CA GLU A 32 -0.60 16.84 -8.41
C GLU A 32 -0.31 17.81 -9.54
N SER A 33 -0.61 17.39 -10.78
CA SER A 33 -0.36 18.24 -11.94
C SER A 33 -1.13 19.56 -11.87
N ARG A 34 -2.35 19.56 -11.33
CA ARG A 34 -3.15 20.78 -11.17
C ARG A 34 -2.64 21.66 -10.04
N LEU A 35 -2.19 21.08 -8.93
CA LEU A 35 -1.55 21.82 -7.83
C LEU A 35 -0.30 22.56 -8.34
N GLN A 36 0.46 21.91 -9.21
CA GLN A 36 1.64 22.48 -9.88
C GLN A 36 1.31 23.46 -11.03
N GLY A 37 0.05 23.85 -11.23
CA GLY A 37 -0.36 24.79 -12.27
C GLY A 37 -0.31 24.26 -13.72
N ARG A 38 -0.13 22.95 -13.92
CA ARG A 38 -0.09 22.30 -15.25
C ARG A 38 -1.37 21.49 -15.50
N ARG A 39 -1.68 21.20 -16.78
CA ARG A 39 -2.90 20.44 -17.12
C ARG A 39 -2.84 18.98 -16.68
N GLY A 40 -1.66 18.34 -16.75
CA GLY A 40 -1.46 16.92 -16.45
C GLY A 40 -1.92 15.92 -17.49
N THR A 41 -1.62 14.65 -17.24
CA THR A 41 -2.03 13.49 -18.04
C THR A 41 -3.51 13.15 -17.85
N ARG A 42 -4.06 12.27 -18.68
CA ARG A 42 -5.45 11.78 -18.54
C ARG A 42 -5.55 10.87 -17.32
N VAL A 43 -6.70 10.84 -16.64
CA VAL A 43 -6.92 9.93 -15.48
C VAL A 43 -6.71 8.46 -15.86
N LEU A 44 -7.11 8.07 -17.07
CA LEU A 44 -6.93 6.71 -17.58
C LEU A 44 -5.52 6.43 -18.16
N GLN A 45 -4.58 7.39 -18.07
CA GLN A 45 -3.21 7.23 -18.58
C GLN A 45 -2.51 5.96 -18.07
N PRO A 46 -2.60 5.60 -16.78
CA PRO A 46 -1.95 4.38 -16.29
C PRO A 46 -2.39 3.10 -17.00
N TYR A 47 -3.66 3.00 -17.41
CA TYR A 47 -4.14 1.84 -18.18
C TYR A 47 -3.54 1.80 -19.60
N TYR A 48 -3.46 2.95 -20.26
CA TYR A 48 -2.84 3.03 -21.58
C TYR A 48 -1.34 2.71 -21.52
N ASP A 49 -0.66 3.13 -20.46
CA ASP A 49 0.75 2.82 -20.24
C ASP A 49 0.95 1.32 -19.98
N LEU A 50 0.10 0.69 -19.16
CA LEU A 50 0.12 -0.77 -18.95
C LEU A 50 -0.09 -1.53 -20.26
N ALA A 51 -1.14 -1.18 -21.02
CA ALA A 51 -1.42 -1.80 -22.32
C ALA A 51 -0.24 -1.64 -23.29
N LYS A 52 0.38 -0.46 -23.32
CA LYS A 52 1.60 -0.20 -24.10
C LYS A 52 2.76 -1.08 -23.67
N PHE A 53 3.01 -1.24 -22.37
CA PHE A 53 4.14 -2.05 -21.89
C PHE A 53 3.92 -3.55 -22.13
N PHE A 54 2.70 -4.05 -22.03
CA PHE A 54 2.37 -5.44 -22.39
C PHE A 54 2.56 -5.74 -23.89
N GLY A 55 2.45 -4.73 -24.75
CA GLY A 55 2.70 -4.87 -26.19
C GLY A 55 4.18 -4.74 -26.60
N LYS A 56 5.11 -4.56 -25.65
CA LYS A 56 6.54 -4.42 -25.92
C LYS A 56 7.30 -5.71 -25.71
N GLU A 57 8.50 -5.79 -26.28
CA GLU A 57 9.44 -6.87 -25.99
C GLU A 57 10.02 -6.72 -24.56
N SER A 58 10.25 -7.86 -23.90
CA SER A 58 10.91 -7.93 -22.60
C SER A 58 12.40 -8.24 -22.80
N LEU A 59 13.27 -7.33 -22.38
CA LEU A 59 14.71 -7.50 -22.30
C LEU A 59 15.12 -7.77 -20.86
N ALA A 60 16.15 -8.59 -20.68
CA ALA A 60 16.78 -8.88 -19.40
C ALA A 60 18.30 -8.63 -19.48
N PRO A 61 18.95 -8.18 -18.39
CA PRO A 61 20.40 -8.03 -18.34
C PRO A 61 21.13 -9.35 -18.61
N ARG A 62 22.35 -9.26 -19.16
CA ARG A 62 23.20 -10.44 -19.36
C ARG A 62 23.57 -11.03 -18.00
N GLY A 63 23.31 -12.32 -17.81
CA GLY A 63 23.57 -13.02 -16.55
C GLY A 63 22.48 -12.87 -15.50
N ALA A 64 21.35 -12.21 -15.82
CA ALA A 64 20.16 -12.22 -14.95
C ALA A 64 19.66 -13.65 -14.75
N SER A 65 19.30 -14.00 -13.52
CA SER A 65 18.84 -15.35 -13.20
C SER A 65 17.33 -15.48 -13.44
N TRP A 66 16.78 -16.67 -13.20
CA TRP A 66 15.34 -16.89 -13.19
C TRP A 66 14.61 -16.05 -12.13
N VAL A 67 15.33 -15.61 -11.08
CA VAL A 67 14.78 -14.77 -10.00
C VAL A 67 14.37 -13.41 -10.56
N PHE A 68 15.19 -12.78 -11.41
CA PHE A 68 14.86 -11.54 -12.11
C PHE A 68 13.54 -11.63 -12.90
N LEU A 69 13.31 -12.76 -13.59
CA LEU A 69 12.11 -12.97 -14.40
C LEU A 69 10.88 -13.28 -13.54
N LEU A 70 11.05 -14.03 -12.44
CA LEU A 70 9.95 -14.42 -11.56
C LEU A 70 9.52 -13.28 -10.62
N ALA A 71 10.42 -12.36 -10.27
CA ALA A 71 10.18 -11.38 -9.22
C ALA A 71 8.93 -10.51 -9.41
N PRO A 72 8.67 -9.90 -10.60
CA PRO A 72 7.45 -9.13 -10.82
C PRO A 72 6.18 -9.97 -10.69
N VAL A 73 6.22 -11.25 -11.11
CA VAL A 73 5.08 -12.18 -11.03
C VAL A 73 4.82 -12.55 -9.56
N ALA A 74 5.86 -12.90 -8.82
CA ALA A 74 5.77 -13.23 -7.40
C ALA A 74 5.24 -12.06 -6.56
N ALA A 75 5.74 -10.85 -6.82
CA ALA A 75 5.26 -9.65 -6.15
C ALA A 75 3.78 -9.37 -6.46
N MET A 76 3.38 -9.49 -7.74
CA MET A 76 1.98 -9.35 -8.15
C MET A 76 1.06 -10.37 -7.46
N ALA A 77 1.49 -11.62 -7.35
CA ALA A 77 0.76 -12.66 -6.63
C ALA A 77 0.58 -12.29 -5.16
N CYS A 78 1.63 -11.79 -4.50
CA CYS A 78 1.54 -11.31 -3.12
C CYS A 78 0.50 -10.17 -2.97
N TYR A 79 0.52 -9.18 -3.86
CA TYR A 79 -0.45 -8.07 -3.84
C TYR A 79 -1.89 -8.51 -4.17
N LEU A 80 -2.08 -9.63 -4.86
CA LEU A 80 -3.40 -10.25 -5.08
C LEU A 80 -3.89 -11.08 -3.89
N LEU A 81 -2.97 -11.67 -3.12
CA LEU A 81 -3.30 -12.47 -1.94
C LEU A 81 -3.77 -11.61 -0.76
N VAL A 82 -3.11 -10.48 -0.49
CA VAL A 82 -3.44 -9.62 0.67
C VAL A 82 -4.91 -9.15 0.68
N PRO A 83 -5.50 -8.71 -0.45
CA PRO A 83 -6.94 -8.41 -0.55
C PRO A 83 -7.89 -9.54 -0.14
N LEU A 84 -7.44 -10.79 -0.14
CA LEU A 84 -8.27 -11.91 0.31
C LEU A 84 -8.34 -12.00 1.84
N LEU A 85 -7.33 -11.44 2.53
CA LEU A 85 -7.15 -11.50 3.98
C LEU A 85 -7.76 -10.29 4.71
N ILE A 86 -7.80 -9.13 4.07
CA ILE A 86 -8.25 -7.86 4.67
C ILE A 86 -9.68 -7.49 4.26
N PRO A 87 -10.41 -6.64 5.02
CA PRO A 87 -11.73 -6.15 4.63
C PRO A 87 -11.63 -5.09 3.52
N VAL A 88 -11.69 -5.53 2.26
CA VAL A 88 -11.71 -4.62 1.10
C VAL A 88 -13.12 -4.10 0.82
N LEU A 89 -14.10 -5.01 0.76
CA LEU A 89 -15.48 -4.69 0.34
C LEU A 89 -16.53 -4.96 1.42
N THR A 90 -16.29 -5.93 2.30
CA THR A 90 -17.30 -6.44 3.24
C THR A 90 -16.94 -6.11 4.68
N THR A 91 -17.96 -5.86 5.50
CA THR A 91 -17.78 -5.73 6.96
C THR A 91 -17.69 -7.08 7.65
N TYR A 92 -18.33 -8.10 7.07
CA TYR A 92 -18.32 -9.45 7.59
C TYR A 92 -17.11 -10.23 7.05
N PRO A 93 -16.54 -11.13 7.86
CA PRO A 93 -15.42 -11.95 7.45
C PRO A 93 -15.85 -12.95 6.38
N LEU A 94 -15.01 -13.09 5.35
CA LEU A 94 -15.16 -14.12 4.33
C LEU A 94 -14.27 -15.33 4.65
N PRO A 95 -14.53 -16.51 4.07
CA PRO A 95 -13.83 -17.75 4.44
C PRO A 95 -12.30 -17.66 4.36
N LEU A 96 -11.74 -16.99 3.34
CA LEU A 96 -10.28 -16.86 3.21
C LEU A 96 -9.69 -15.79 4.14
N GLY A 97 -10.53 -14.92 4.73
CA GLY A 97 -10.13 -13.93 5.71
C GLY A 97 -9.65 -14.52 7.04
N TYR A 98 -9.88 -15.82 7.27
CA TYR A 98 -9.41 -16.54 8.45
C TYR A 98 -8.10 -17.32 8.22
N ILE A 99 -7.58 -17.36 6.99
CA ILE A 99 -6.35 -18.09 6.67
C ILE A 99 -5.10 -17.32 7.13
N GLY A 100 -5.22 -16.01 7.32
CA GLY A 100 -4.14 -15.16 7.81
C GLY A 100 -4.67 -13.95 8.57
N ASP A 101 -3.84 -13.46 9.47
CA ASP A 101 -4.04 -12.25 10.26
C ASP A 101 -3.43 -11.03 9.54
N ILE A 102 -3.57 -9.85 10.14
CA ILE A 102 -2.99 -8.62 9.60
C ILE A 102 -1.45 -8.67 9.55
N LEU A 103 -0.83 -9.44 10.47
CA LEU A 103 0.61 -9.67 10.53
C LEU A 103 1.09 -10.51 9.34
N GLY A 104 0.41 -11.61 9.04
CA GLY A 104 0.64 -12.46 7.89
C GLY A 104 0.46 -11.69 6.58
N GLY A 105 -0.56 -10.82 6.50
CA GLY A 105 -0.70 -9.87 5.39
C GLY A 105 0.53 -8.96 5.23
N GLY A 106 1.07 -8.45 6.35
CA GLY A 106 2.33 -7.70 6.40
C GLY A 106 3.53 -8.50 5.88
N PHE A 107 3.69 -9.75 6.30
CA PHE A 107 4.76 -10.62 5.80
C PHE A 107 4.64 -10.94 4.31
N VAL A 108 3.42 -11.08 3.78
CA VAL A 108 3.20 -11.25 2.33
C VAL A 108 3.64 -10.00 1.56
N LEU A 109 3.36 -8.80 2.07
CA LEU A 109 3.86 -7.55 1.48
C LEU A 109 5.39 -7.43 1.58
N ALA A 110 5.97 -7.81 2.72
CA ALA A 110 7.42 -7.83 2.93
C ALA A 110 8.11 -8.81 1.97
N LEU A 111 7.50 -9.97 1.71
CA LEU A 111 7.97 -10.95 0.74
C LEU A 111 7.99 -10.37 -0.68
N ALA A 112 6.94 -9.64 -1.10
CA ALA A 112 6.91 -8.96 -2.39
C ALA A 112 8.09 -7.99 -2.56
N SER A 113 8.34 -7.15 -1.54
CA SER A 113 9.46 -6.20 -1.51
C SER A 113 10.83 -6.92 -1.46
N PHE A 114 10.93 -8.04 -0.74
CA PHE A 114 12.14 -8.86 -0.67
C PHE A 114 12.52 -9.45 -2.02
N VAL A 115 11.58 -10.11 -2.70
CA VAL A 115 11.85 -10.74 -3.99
C VAL A 115 12.26 -9.70 -5.04
N ILE A 116 11.62 -8.53 -5.07
CA ILE A 116 12.02 -7.40 -5.94
C ILE A 116 13.43 -6.92 -5.60
N ALA A 117 13.77 -6.75 -4.31
CA ALA A 117 15.09 -6.27 -3.90
C ALA A 117 16.21 -7.24 -4.27
N VAL A 118 15.99 -8.55 -4.09
CA VAL A 118 16.96 -9.58 -4.50
C VAL A 118 17.15 -9.56 -6.02
N ALA A 119 16.06 -9.53 -6.78
CA ALA A 119 16.11 -9.46 -8.23
C ALA A 119 16.79 -8.19 -8.76
N ALA A 120 16.57 -7.05 -8.12
CA ALA A 120 17.23 -5.80 -8.47
C ALA A 120 18.74 -5.85 -8.18
N ALA A 121 19.16 -6.54 -7.11
CA ALA A 121 20.56 -6.65 -6.72
C ALA A 121 21.40 -7.49 -7.70
N GLU A 122 20.82 -8.51 -8.34
CA GLU A 122 21.55 -9.38 -9.28
C GLU A 122 21.71 -8.79 -10.69
N THR A 123 21.06 -7.66 -10.99
CA THR A 123 21.06 -7.06 -12.34
C THR A 123 22.41 -6.54 -12.84
N GLY A 124 23.40 -6.39 -11.94
CA GLY A 124 24.70 -5.79 -12.24
C GLY A 124 24.68 -4.26 -12.39
N SER A 125 23.51 -3.63 -12.22
CA SER A 125 23.33 -2.19 -12.30
C SER A 125 23.65 -1.52 -10.95
N PRO A 126 24.63 -0.59 -10.88
CA PRO A 126 24.98 0.06 -9.61
C PRO A 126 23.79 0.80 -8.98
N TYR A 127 22.92 1.42 -9.78
CA TYR A 127 21.75 2.13 -9.28
C TYR A 127 20.69 1.20 -8.70
N ALA A 128 20.38 0.10 -9.39
CA ALA A 128 19.43 -0.88 -8.90
C ALA A 128 19.91 -1.54 -7.60
N GLN A 129 21.20 -1.87 -7.51
CA GLN A 129 21.83 -2.42 -6.30
C GLN A 129 21.80 -1.42 -5.13
N MET A 130 22.13 -0.15 -5.37
CA MET A 130 22.06 0.89 -4.34
C MET A 130 20.62 1.10 -3.85
N GLY A 131 19.63 1.14 -4.76
CA GLY A 131 18.22 1.25 -4.41
C GLY A 131 17.72 0.05 -3.58
N ALA A 132 18.08 -1.17 -4.00
CA ALA A 132 17.76 -2.40 -3.27
C ALA A 132 18.36 -2.39 -1.86
N SER A 133 19.65 -2.08 -1.72
CA SER A 133 20.35 -2.00 -0.43
C SER A 133 19.68 -1.00 0.52
N ARG A 134 19.42 0.23 0.05
CA ARG A 134 18.75 1.27 0.84
C ARG A 134 17.35 0.88 1.27
N SER A 135 16.56 0.31 0.34
CA SER A 135 15.19 -0.13 0.64
C SER A 135 15.18 -1.12 1.81
N LYS A 136 16.18 -2.00 1.89
CA LYS A 136 16.30 -2.99 2.97
C LYS A 136 16.90 -2.41 4.26
N THR A 137 17.82 -1.47 4.17
CA THR A 137 18.32 -0.74 5.35
C THR A 137 17.20 0.03 6.06
N PHE A 138 16.36 0.76 5.33
CA PHE A 138 15.25 1.50 5.93
C PHE A 138 14.05 0.61 6.28
N ALA A 139 13.82 -0.48 5.53
CA ALA A 139 12.79 -1.47 5.89
C ALA A 139 13.08 -2.15 7.23
N ALA A 140 14.34 -2.33 7.61
CA ALA A 140 14.70 -2.90 8.92
C ALA A 140 14.13 -2.11 10.11
N ILE A 141 13.82 -0.82 9.94
CA ILE A 141 13.13 0.01 10.95
C ILE A 141 11.63 0.06 10.65
N THR A 142 11.24 0.19 9.38
CA THR A 142 9.84 0.36 8.96
C THR A 142 8.99 -0.89 9.22
N GLU A 143 9.52 -2.09 9.00
CA GLU A 143 8.80 -3.35 9.22
C GLU A 143 8.36 -3.50 10.70
N PRO A 144 9.23 -3.27 11.71
CA PRO A 144 8.81 -3.15 13.10
C PRO A 144 7.70 -2.12 13.35
N VAL A 145 7.68 -0.98 12.67
CA VAL A 145 6.60 0.01 12.83
C VAL A 145 5.25 -0.62 12.50
N VAL A 146 5.15 -1.35 11.39
CA VAL A 146 3.91 -2.04 10.99
C VAL A 146 3.49 -3.08 12.05
N LEU A 147 4.45 -3.83 12.60
CA LEU A 147 4.19 -4.79 13.68
C LEU A 147 3.58 -4.11 14.91
N PHE A 148 4.17 -3.00 15.36
CA PHE A 148 3.67 -2.26 16.52
C PHE A 148 2.33 -1.57 16.24
N VAL A 149 2.07 -1.15 15.00
CA VAL A 149 0.78 -0.57 14.60
C VAL A 149 -0.30 -1.63 14.77
N VAL A 150 -0.04 -2.83 14.27
CA VAL A 150 -0.92 -3.99 14.43
C VAL A 150 -1.12 -4.33 15.91
N PHE A 151 -0.04 -4.44 16.68
CA PHE A 151 -0.12 -4.79 18.10
C PHE A 151 -0.91 -3.78 18.91
N THR A 152 -0.75 -2.48 18.63
CA THR A 152 -1.51 -1.43 19.34
C THR A 152 -3.01 -1.67 19.23
N VAL A 153 -3.50 -2.00 18.03
CA VAL A 153 -4.94 -2.21 17.83
C VAL A 153 -5.38 -3.63 18.24
N ALA A 154 -4.50 -4.63 18.12
CA ALA A 154 -4.76 -5.97 18.62
C ALA A 154 -4.94 -6.00 20.16
N LEU A 155 -4.15 -5.20 20.90
CA LEU A 155 -4.31 -5.03 22.34
C LEU A 155 -5.66 -4.40 22.73
N VAL A 156 -6.22 -3.54 21.88
CA VAL A 156 -7.55 -2.93 22.09
C VAL A 156 -8.68 -3.93 21.81
N THR A 157 -8.51 -4.73 20.76
CA THR A 157 -9.59 -5.58 20.22
C THR A 157 -9.54 -7.03 20.69
N GLY A 158 -8.42 -7.45 21.30
CA GLY A 158 -8.18 -8.83 21.75
C GLY A 158 -7.87 -9.81 20.61
N THR A 159 -7.72 -9.34 19.37
CA THR A 159 -7.47 -10.16 18.19
C THR A 159 -6.67 -9.39 17.13
N ASP A 160 -5.93 -10.11 16.31
CA ASP A 160 -5.15 -9.63 15.16
C ASP A 160 -5.93 -9.70 13.83
N LEU A 161 -7.20 -10.11 13.87
CA LEU A 161 -8.03 -10.26 12.68
C LEU A 161 -8.47 -8.89 12.12
N PRO A 162 -8.14 -8.56 10.85
CA PRO A 162 -8.53 -7.31 10.21
C PRO A 162 -10.03 -6.99 10.28
N TYR A 163 -10.89 -8.02 10.18
CA TYR A 163 -12.34 -7.87 10.23
C TYR A 163 -12.85 -7.49 11.62
N ALA A 164 -12.25 -8.05 12.68
CA ALA A 164 -12.61 -7.73 14.05
C ALA A 164 -12.14 -6.31 14.42
N LEU A 165 -10.93 -5.94 13.97
CA LEU A 165 -10.41 -4.57 14.08
C LEU A 165 -11.39 -3.55 13.47
N GLY A 166 -11.83 -3.79 12.24
CA GLY A 166 -12.81 -2.93 11.56
C GLY A 166 -14.22 -2.94 12.17
N GLU A 167 -14.62 -4.00 12.87
CA GLU A 167 -15.87 -4.02 13.65
C GLU A 167 -15.76 -3.15 14.89
N THR A 168 -14.66 -3.26 15.63
CA THR A 168 -14.44 -2.44 16.82
C THR A 168 -14.45 -0.94 16.48
N VAL A 169 -13.73 -0.53 15.43
CA VAL A 169 -13.72 0.87 14.97
C VAL A 169 -15.11 1.36 14.54
N ARG A 170 -15.97 0.46 14.06
CA ARG A 170 -17.34 0.79 13.62
C ARG A 170 -18.34 0.85 14.77
N SER A 171 -18.11 0.12 15.85
CA SER A 171 -19.05 0.05 16.98
C SER A 171 -18.96 1.25 17.92
N SER A 172 -17.83 1.96 17.98
CA SER A 172 -17.71 3.23 18.70
C SER A 172 -16.82 4.24 18.00
N ALA A 173 -17.37 5.42 17.72
CA ALA A 173 -16.59 6.56 17.19
C ALA A 173 -15.53 7.04 18.20
N GLU A 174 -15.72 6.78 19.50
CA GLU A 174 -14.73 7.13 20.52
C GLU A 174 -13.42 6.37 20.35
N GLN A 175 -13.45 5.15 19.79
CA GLN A 175 -12.24 4.37 19.53
C GLN A 175 -11.35 5.03 18.47
N ILE A 176 -11.91 5.69 17.46
CA ILE A 176 -11.16 6.43 16.44
C ILE A 176 -10.40 7.61 17.06
N VAL A 177 -11.01 8.27 18.05
CA VAL A 177 -10.47 9.49 18.68
C VAL A 177 -9.48 9.16 19.82
N ARG A 178 -9.34 7.87 20.19
CA ARG A 178 -8.38 7.45 21.22
C ARG A 178 -6.96 7.88 20.83
N PRO A 179 -6.20 8.52 21.74
CA PRO A 179 -4.83 8.96 21.45
C PRO A 179 -3.94 7.84 20.90
N ALA A 180 -4.01 6.64 21.47
CA ALA A 180 -3.27 5.47 20.99
C ALA A 180 -3.61 5.13 19.54
N HIS A 181 -4.90 5.15 19.17
CA HIS A 181 -5.33 4.84 17.81
C HIS A 181 -4.84 5.92 16.82
N LEU A 182 -4.97 7.19 17.16
CA LEU A 182 -4.52 8.30 16.32
C LEU A 182 -3.00 8.24 16.09
N LEU A 183 -2.21 7.98 17.14
CA LEU A 183 -0.76 7.83 17.03
C LEU A 183 -0.38 6.65 16.11
N ALA A 184 -1.06 5.50 16.26
CA ALA A 184 -0.84 4.35 15.39
C ALA A 184 -1.25 4.63 13.92
N ALA A 185 -2.36 5.35 13.71
CA ALA A 185 -2.81 5.73 12.37
C ALA A 185 -1.83 6.71 11.69
N VAL A 186 -1.29 7.68 12.42
CA VAL A 186 -0.26 8.60 11.91
C VAL A 186 1.04 7.85 11.61
N ALA A 187 1.48 6.96 12.51
CA ALA A 187 2.66 6.13 12.27
C ALA A 187 2.49 5.26 11.02
N PHE A 188 1.32 4.63 10.84
CA PHE A 188 1.03 3.85 9.64
C PHE A 188 0.97 4.72 8.39
N PHE A 189 0.40 5.92 8.46
CA PHE A 189 0.42 6.88 7.35
C PHE A 189 1.85 7.28 6.94
N MET A 190 2.75 7.49 7.91
CA MET A 190 4.17 7.72 7.61
C MET A 190 4.83 6.53 6.90
N VAL A 191 4.50 5.30 7.32
CA VAL A 191 4.95 4.07 6.62
C VAL A 191 4.40 4.04 5.19
N ILE A 192 3.15 4.44 4.96
CA ILE A 192 2.57 4.51 3.62
C ILE A 192 3.35 5.48 2.73
N LEU A 193 3.71 6.67 3.22
CA LEU A 193 4.53 7.62 2.47
C LEU A 193 5.90 7.02 2.09
N TYR A 194 6.53 6.31 3.02
CA TYR A 194 7.78 5.60 2.77
C TYR A 194 7.63 4.49 1.73
N GLU A 195 6.68 3.56 1.92
CA GLU A 195 6.48 2.40 1.04
C GLU A 195 6.02 2.81 -0.37
N THR A 196 5.33 3.94 -0.52
CA THR A 196 4.84 4.42 -1.83
C THR A 196 5.81 5.37 -2.52
N GLY A 197 7.00 5.62 -1.94
CA GLY A 197 8.04 6.47 -2.53
C GLY A 197 7.60 7.93 -2.68
N ARG A 198 6.82 8.43 -1.71
CA ARG A 198 6.22 9.78 -1.72
C ARG A 198 7.03 10.77 -0.90
N ILE A 199 6.82 12.06 -1.13
CA ILE A 199 7.46 13.11 -0.34
C ILE A 199 6.85 13.04 1.08
N PRO A 200 7.64 13.20 2.14
CA PRO A 200 8.99 13.75 2.18
C PRO A 200 10.14 12.74 1.97
N VAL A 201 9.85 11.47 1.74
CA VAL A 201 10.86 10.39 1.65
C VAL A 201 11.54 10.37 0.29
N GLU A 202 10.76 10.23 -0.78
CA GLU A 202 11.26 10.14 -2.15
C GLU A 202 10.34 10.92 -3.10
N THR A 203 10.84 11.19 -4.30
CA THR A 203 10.11 11.83 -5.39
C THR A 203 9.74 10.79 -6.43
N HIS A 204 8.45 10.48 -6.59
CA HIS A 204 7.91 9.53 -7.59
C HIS A 204 7.87 10.08 -9.03
N THR A 205 8.47 11.25 -9.25
CA THR A 205 8.54 11.93 -10.55
C THR A 205 9.95 12.41 -10.90
N GLY A 206 10.93 12.20 -10.01
CA GLY A 206 12.28 12.73 -10.15
C GLY A 206 13.18 11.81 -10.97
N THR A 207 13.71 12.30 -12.09
CA THR A 207 14.70 11.57 -12.88
C THR A 207 16.09 11.56 -12.22
N ASN A 208 16.63 10.36 -11.99
CA ASN A 208 18.04 10.04 -11.73
C ASN A 208 18.72 10.88 -10.64
N GLU A 209 18.17 10.86 -9.43
CA GLU A 209 18.86 11.39 -8.26
C GLU A 209 19.69 10.30 -7.58
N PHE A 210 20.91 10.61 -7.13
CA PHE A 210 21.74 9.69 -6.34
C PHE A 210 21.05 9.18 -5.06
N GLY A 211 19.95 9.78 -4.61
CA GLY A 211 19.16 9.41 -3.44
C GLY A 211 17.94 8.52 -3.71
N MET A 212 17.77 7.98 -4.93
CA MET A 212 16.65 7.09 -5.25
C MET A 212 16.68 5.80 -4.42
N ILE A 213 15.48 5.31 -4.08
CA ILE A 213 15.25 4.07 -3.34
C ILE A 213 14.31 3.20 -4.18
N GLU A 214 13.02 3.55 -4.23
CA GLU A 214 11.99 2.72 -4.85
C GLU A 214 12.08 2.71 -6.38
N GLU A 215 12.21 3.88 -6.99
CA GLU A 215 12.28 3.99 -8.45
C GLU A 215 13.51 3.28 -9.03
N ALA A 216 14.64 3.32 -8.31
CA ALA A 216 15.89 2.70 -8.74
C ALA A 216 15.81 1.17 -8.80
N ARG A 217 14.98 0.53 -7.94
CA ARG A 217 14.82 -0.93 -7.96
C ARG A 217 14.30 -1.41 -9.31
N GLY A 218 13.41 -0.64 -9.93
CA GLY A 218 12.68 -0.99 -11.14
C GLY A 218 13.43 -0.83 -12.47
N PHE A 219 14.68 -0.34 -12.48
CA PHE A 219 15.34 0.20 -13.68
C PHE A 219 15.60 -0.80 -14.81
N GLU A 220 15.92 -2.04 -14.47
CA GLU A 220 16.41 -3.02 -15.45
C GLU A 220 15.29 -3.83 -16.09
N TRP A 221 14.06 -3.75 -15.57
CA TRP A 221 12.90 -4.41 -16.17
C TRP A 221 12.36 -3.62 -17.35
N SER A 222 11.92 -4.34 -18.37
CA SER A 222 11.32 -3.78 -19.58
C SER A 222 10.08 -4.57 -20.02
N GLY A 223 9.32 -4.01 -20.95
CA GLY A 223 8.15 -4.67 -21.53
C GLY A 223 7.10 -5.12 -20.49
N PRO A 224 6.52 -6.33 -20.66
CA PRO A 224 5.51 -6.90 -19.77
C PRO A 224 5.94 -7.00 -18.30
N LEU A 225 7.21 -7.30 -18.02
CA LEU A 225 7.70 -7.41 -16.64
C LEU A 225 7.69 -6.05 -15.93
N LEU A 226 8.05 -4.97 -16.64
CA LEU A 226 7.90 -3.61 -16.13
C LEU A 226 6.42 -3.22 -15.94
N ALA A 227 5.53 -3.70 -16.81
CA ALA A 227 4.09 -3.49 -16.66
C ALA A 227 3.58 -4.12 -15.35
N MET A 228 3.99 -5.37 -15.07
CA MET A 228 3.66 -6.06 -13.82
C MET A 228 4.20 -5.32 -12.59
N LEU A 229 5.43 -4.82 -12.65
CA LEU A 229 6.02 -4.05 -11.54
C LEU A 229 5.24 -2.76 -11.26
N ARG A 230 4.89 -2.01 -12.32
CA ARG A 230 4.11 -0.76 -12.20
C ARG A 230 2.69 -1.01 -11.72
N TRP A 231 2.05 -2.07 -12.21
CA TRP A 231 0.72 -2.46 -11.77
C TRP A 231 0.74 -2.92 -10.31
N GLY A 232 1.73 -3.73 -9.94
CA GLY A 232 1.97 -4.18 -8.57
C GLY A 232 2.22 -3.01 -7.61
N SER A 233 2.96 -1.98 -8.03
CA SER A 233 3.14 -0.76 -7.22
C SER A 233 1.83 -0.01 -6.98
N ALA A 234 0.99 0.15 -8.03
CA ALA A 234 -0.34 0.72 -7.87
C ALA A 234 -1.22 -0.13 -6.93
N MET A 235 -1.14 -1.46 -7.03
CA MET A 235 -1.85 -2.36 -6.12
C MET A 235 -1.33 -2.26 -4.69
N LYS A 236 -0.01 -2.21 -4.47
CA LYS A 236 0.60 -1.99 -3.15
C LYS A 236 0.04 -0.73 -2.51
N GLN A 237 0.05 0.38 -3.24
CA GLN A 237 -0.51 1.65 -2.80
C GLN A 237 -2.00 1.50 -2.42
N MET A 238 -2.80 0.87 -3.27
CA MET A 238 -4.24 0.67 -3.04
C MET A 238 -4.52 -0.23 -1.81
N VAL A 239 -3.75 -1.30 -1.63
CA VAL A 239 -3.84 -2.20 -0.47
C VAL A 239 -3.54 -1.45 0.81
N LEU A 240 -2.44 -0.69 0.83
CA LEU A 240 -2.05 0.10 2.01
C LEU A 240 -3.08 1.19 2.35
N PHE A 241 -3.64 1.87 1.35
CA PHE A 241 -4.74 2.81 1.54
C PHE A 241 -5.99 2.12 2.08
N THR A 242 -6.29 0.91 1.60
CA THR A 242 -7.43 0.11 2.06
C THR A 242 -7.25 -0.28 3.52
N ILE A 243 -6.06 -0.71 3.92
CA ILE A 243 -5.76 -1.02 5.34
C ILE A 243 -5.98 0.22 6.19
N LEU A 244 -5.39 1.37 5.84
CA LEU A 244 -5.56 2.60 6.63
C LEU A 244 -7.03 3.04 6.71
N LEU A 245 -7.76 3.03 5.58
CA LEU A 245 -9.11 3.58 5.53
C LEU A 245 -10.15 2.61 6.09
N ASN A 246 -10.16 1.34 5.69
CA ASN A 246 -11.19 0.40 6.10
C ASN A 246 -10.91 -0.25 7.47
N VAL A 247 -9.64 -0.36 7.88
CA VAL A 247 -9.29 -0.97 9.17
C VAL A 247 -9.09 0.10 10.25
N PHE A 248 -8.46 1.24 9.95
CA PHE A 248 -8.08 2.22 10.99
C PHE A 248 -9.01 3.44 11.08
N ILE A 249 -9.30 4.15 9.98
CA ILE A 249 -9.88 5.51 10.09
C ILE A 249 -11.39 5.55 9.82
N ALA A 250 -11.83 4.85 8.78
CA ALA A 250 -13.02 5.24 8.03
C ALA A 250 -13.74 4.01 7.41
N PRO A 251 -14.27 3.06 8.21
CA PRO A 251 -14.93 1.84 7.73
C PRO A 251 -16.33 2.03 7.10
N TRP A 252 -16.67 3.23 6.61
CA TRP A 252 -17.98 3.54 6.02
C TRP A 252 -18.14 2.98 4.60
N GLY A 253 -19.37 2.78 4.10
CA GLY A 253 -19.56 2.35 2.70
C GLY A 253 -19.07 0.93 2.37
N MET A 254 -18.75 0.11 3.36
CA MET A 254 -18.54 -1.33 3.18
C MET A 254 -19.89 -2.08 3.15
N ALA A 255 -19.93 -3.23 2.48
CA ALA A 255 -21.12 -4.05 2.34
C ALA A 255 -21.39 -4.85 3.63
N VAL A 256 -22.56 -4.61 4.23
CA VAL A 256 -23.02 -5.31 5.46
C VAL A 256 -23.59 -6.69 5.17
N SER A 257 -23.99 -6.95 3.92
CA SER A 257 -24.52 -8.24 3.46
C SER A 257 -24.04 -8.56 2.05
N ALA A 258 -24.18 -9.81 1.64
CA ALA A 258 -23.83 -10.29 0.29
C ALA A 258 -24.80 -9.83 -0.81
N ASP A 259 -25.59 -8.79 -0.59
CA ASP A 259 -26.52 -8.24 -1.58
C ASP A 259 -25.75 -7.53 -2.69
N ALA A 260 -26.07 -7.85 -3.95
CA ALA A 260 -25.39 -7.30 -5.13
C ALA A 260 -25.35 -5.76 -5.13
N GLY A 261 -26.44 -5.12 -4.70
CA GLY A 261 -26.52 -3.66 -4.62
C GLY A 261 -25.54 -3.08 -3.59
N ARG A 262 -25.41 -3.70 -2.42
CA ARG A 262 -24.50 -3.23 -1.36
C ARG A 262 -23.04 -3.48 -1.72
N VAL A 263 -22.74 -4.64 -2.31
CA VAL A 263 -21.40 -4.95 -2.84
C VAL A 263 -21.04 -3.96 -3.96
N GLY A 264 -21.97 -3.66 -4.86
CA GLY A 264 -21.76 -2.66 -5.92
C GLY A 264 -21.45 -1.27 -5.38
N VAL A 265 -22.16 -0.82 -4.34
CA VAL A 265 -21.85 0.45 -3.65
C VAL A 265 -20.45 0.41 -3.04
N ALA A 266 -20.07 -0.69 -2.38
CA ALA A 266 -18.74 -0.82 -1.78
C ALA A 266 -17.60 -0.76 -2.82
N ILE A 267 -17.80 -1.38 -3.99
CA ILE A 267 -16.84 -1.34 -5.12
C ILE A 267 -16.58 0.09 -5.60
N VAL A 268 -17.61 0.95 -5.58
CA VAL A 268 -17.48 2.37 -5.99
C VAL A 268 -16.98 3.23 -4.83
N ALA A 269 -17.43 2.98 -3.60
CA ALA A 269 -17.05 3.77 -2.44
C ALA A 269 -15.56 3.66 -2.12
N LEU A 270 -14.96 2.47 -2.24
CA LEU A 270 -13.55 2.23 -1.96
C LEU A 270 -12.60 3.14 -2.77
N PRO A 271 -12.60 3.13 -4.12
CA PRO A 271 -11.69 3.97 -4.90
C PRO A 271 -11.94 5.47 -4.68
N LEU A 272 -13.17 5.90 -4.42
CA LEU A 272 -13.47 7.30 -4.09
C LEU A 272 -12.79 7.76 -2.79
N LYS A 273 -12.82 6.92 -1.75
CA LYS A 273 -12.10 7.22 -0.50
C LYS A 273 -10.58 7.21 -0.69
N CYS A 274 -10.07 6.24 -1.45
CA CYS A 274 -8.65 6.16 -1.77
C CYS A 274 -8.18 7.39 -2.57
N VAL A 275 -9.05 7.97 -3.41
CA VAL A 275 -8.80 9.27 -4.05
C VAL A 275 -8.72 10.40 -3.03
N LEU A 276 -9.60 10.46 -2.03
CA LEU A 276 -9.54 11.49 -0.98
C LEU A 276 -8.21 11.43 -0.22
N LEU A 277 -7.78 10.24 0.20
CA LEU A 277 -6.46 10.06 0.82
C LEU A 277 -5.32 10.42 -0.15
N GLY A 278 -5.46 10.03 -1.41
CA GLY A 278 -4.52 10.38 -2.47
C GLY A 278 -4.40 11.88 -2.71
N VAL A 279 -5.49 12.65 -2.56
CA VAL A 279 -5.46 14.12 -2.61
C VAL A 279 -4.68 14.69 -1.44
N VAL A 280 -4.84 14.14 -0.23
CA VAL A 280 -4.05 14.55 0.94
C VAL A 280 -2.56 14.32 0.68
N ILE A 281 -2.20 13.14 0.14
CA ILE A 281 -0.81 12.83 -0.21
C ILE A 281 -0.30 13.76 -1.31
N ALA A 282 -1.10 14.05 -2.34
CA ALA A 282 -0.73 14.99 -3.40
C ALA A 282 -0.48 16.42 -2.87
N VAL A 283 -1.25 16.86 -1.88
CA VAL A 283 -1.02 18.15 -1.20
C VAL A 283 0.28 18.11 -0.42
N ILE A 284 0.59 17.02 0.29
CA ILE A 284 1.87 16.84 0.99
C ILE A 284 3.04 16.88 -0.02
N ASP A 285 2.90 16.17 -1.14
CA ASP A 285 3.91 16.12 -2.19
C ASP A 285 4.24 17.50 -2.77
N ASP A 286 3.24 18.38 -2.91
CA ASP A 286 3.43 19.73 -3.45
C ASP A 286 3.79 20.78 -2.38
N SER A 287 3.54 20.49 -1.10
CA SER A 287 3.78 21.44 0.00
C SER A 287 5.14 21.26 0.68
N PHE A 288 5.71 20.05 0.65
CA PHE A 288 6.94 19.72 1.34
C PHE A 288 8.10 19.48 0.38
N ALA A 289 9.32 19.76 0.85
CA ALA A 289 10.53 19.40 0.13
C ALA A 289 10.97 17.98 0.48
N LYS A 290 11.61 17.31 -0.49
CA LYS A 290 12.26 16.01 -0.29
C LYS A 290 13.34 16.11 0.80
N LEU A 291 13.34 15.14 1.72
CA LEU A 291 14.38 15.01 2.74
C LEU A 291 15.69 14.49 2.14
N ARG A 292 16.80 14.88 2.76
CA ARG A 292 18.10 14.26 2.45
C ARG A 292 18.07 12.79 2.86
N LEU A 293 18.75 11.92 2.11
CA LEU A 293 18.76 10.47 2.32
C LEU A 293 19.01 10.07 3.80
N PHE A 294 19.96 10.71 4.47
CA PHE A 294 20.30 10.41 5.87
C PHE A 294 19.20 10.82 6.88
N LYS A 295 18.31 11.75 6.50
CA LYS A 295 17.14 12.16 7.30
C LYS A 295 15.95 11.22 7.16
N ILE A 296 15.96 10.29 6.20
CA ILE A 296 14.91 9.27 6.07
C ILE A 296 14.91 8.35 7.29
N THR A 297 16.09 8.01 7.83
CA THR A 297 16.19 7.24 9.07
C THR A 297 15.49 7.95 10.23
N GLU A 298 15.63 9.28 10.35
CA GLU A 298 14.93 10.06 11.37
C GLU A 298 13.41 10.08 11.16
N PHE A 299 12.96 10.16 9.90
CA PHE A 299 11.52 10.07 9.57
C PHE A 299 10.92 8.72 9.96
N VAL A 300 11.58 7.61 9.60
CA VAL A 300 11.10 6.27 9.94
C VAL A 300 11.22 6.00 11.44
N ALA A 301 12.28 6.49 12.10
CA ALA A 301 12.41 6.42 13.55
C ALA A 301 11.32 7.22 14.28
N ALA A 302 10.90 8.37 13.75
CA ALA A 302 9.78 9.12 14.29
C ALA A 302 8.46 8.31 14.19
N ALA A 303 8.21 7.64 13.06
CA ALA A 303 7.06 6.74 12.93
C ALA A 303 7.11 5.59 13.97
N PHE A 304 8.30 5.02 14.19
CA PHE A 304 8.53 4.02 15.23
C PHE A 304 8.24 4.55 16.64
N LEU A 305 8.73 5.75 16.97
CA LEU A 305 8.49 6.37 18.27
C LEU A 305 7.01 6.69 18.50
N LEU A 306 6.29 7.15 17.46
CA LEU A 306 4.86 7.40 17.55
C LEU A 306 4.07 6.13 17.87
N VAL A 307 4.40 5.01 17.24
CA VAL A 307 3.69 3.76 17.52
C VAL A 307 4.08 3.13 18.86
N VAL A 308 5.33 3.28 19.29
CA VAL A 308 5.74 2.92 20.65
C VAL A 308 4.95 3.75 21.66
N LEU A 309 4.86 5.07 21.47
CA LEU A 309 4.04 5.96 22.30
C LEU A 309 2.56 5.55 22.29
N ALA A 310 2.04 5.07 21.16
CA ALA A 310 0.68 4.54 21.07
C ALA A 310 0.47 3.35 22.02
N VAL A 311 1.40 2.40 22.05
CA VAL A 311 1.35 1.26 22.99
C VAL A 311 1.47 1.72 24.45
N PHE A 312 2.39 2.64 24.75
CA PHE A 312 2.55 3.18 26.10
C PHE A 312 1.29 3.92 26.58
N THR A 313 0.70 4.75 25.73
CA THR A 313 -0.54 5.48 26.08
C THR A 313 -1.70 4.54 26.30
N LEU A 314 -1.79 3.44 25.56
CA LEU A 314 -2.80 2.40 25.79
C LEU A 314 -2.60 1.70 27.15
N TYR A 315 -1.36 1.35 27.50
CA TYR A 315 -1.05 0.58 28.70
C TYR A 315 -1.07 1.43 29.99
N PHE A 316 -0.52 2.65 29.96
CA PHE A 316 -0.39 3.51 31.14
C PHE A 316 -1.49 4.56 31.26
N GLY A 317 -2.10 4.97 30.14
CA GLY A 317 -3.09 6.04 30.11
C GLY A 317 -4.50 5.59 30.51
N GLY A 318 -4.74 4.30 30.71
CA GLY A 318 -6.07 3.74 31.00
C GLY A 318 -7.04 4.04 29.86
N GLY A 319 -6.87 3.36 28.73
CA GLY A 319 -7.76 3.51 27.57
C GLY A 319 -9.21 3.15 27.85
#